data_AF-A0A3M1SQY4-F1
#
_entry.id   AF-A0A3M1SQY4-F1
#
_cell.length_a   1.000
_cell.length_b   1.000
_cell.length_c   1.000
_cell.angle_alpha   90.00
_cell.angle_beta   90.00
_cell.angle_gamma   90.00
#
_symmetry.space_group_name_H-M   'P 1'
#
loop_
_entity.id
_entity.type
_entity.pdbx_description
1 polymer ?
#
loop_
_entity_poly.entity_id
_entity_poly.type
_entity_poly.pdbx_seq_one_letter_code
_entity_poly.pdbx_strand_id
1 'polypeptide(L)'
;MRRKVLLSSLTVGRCFTQALEPGARAEDTAGGLRRSAPILSPENAWKVLSVEEEGILARSADGTERRFAGNEEVVEIPREGYDKLAR
;
A
#
# COMPACT_ATOMS: atom_id res chain seq x y z
N MET A 1 9.05 -5.18 -10.58
CA MET A 1 7.75 -5.90 -10.59
C MET A 1 7.04 -5.59 -9.28
N ARG A 2 5.75 -5.23 -9.31
CA ARG A 2 4.93 -5.10 -8.10
C ARG A 2 4.42 -6.48 -7.75
N ARG A 3 4.90 -7.06 -6.65
CA ARG A 3 4.50 -8.40 -6.21
C ARG A 3 3.27 -8.26 -5.31
N LYS A 4 2.14 -8.86 -5.70
CA LYS A 4 1.02 -9.10 -4.79
C LYS A 4 1.47 -10.16 -3.78
N VAL A 5 1.32 -9.88 -2.49
CA VAL A 5 1.68 -10.76 -1.38
C VAL A 5 0.53 -10.77 -0.38
N LEU A 6 0.41 -11.84 0.39
CA LEU A 6 -0.52 -11.86 1.52
C LEU A 6 0.00 -10.93 2.61
N LEU A 7 -0.89 -10.14 3.21
CA LEU A 7 -0.51 -9.22 4.29
C LEU A 7 0.11 -9.97 5.47
N SER A 8 -0.36 -11.19 5.78
CA SER A 8 0.22 -12.10 6.77
C SER A 8 1.68 -12.47 6.53
N SER A 9 2.20 -12.30 5.31
CA SER A 9 3.62 -12.51 5.02
C SER A 9 4.51 -11.31 5.38
N LEU A 10 3.91 -10.15 5.68
CA LEU A 10 4.64 -8.94 6.04
C LEU A 10 4.94 -8.91 7.53
N THR A 11 6.18 -8.52 7.86
CA THR A 11 6.61 -8.31 9.24
C THR A 11 6.44 -6.86 9.68
N VAL A 12 6.51 -6.62 10.99
CA VAL A 12 6.45 -5.28 11.58
C VAL A 12 7.47 -4.34 10.92
N GLY A 13 7.02 -3.14 10.56
CA GLY A 13 7.83 -2.12 9.88
C GLY A 13 7.85 -2.21 8.36
N ARG A 14 7.32 -3.28 7.75
CA ARG A 14 7.11 -3.34 6.30
C ARG A 14 6.00 -2.39 5.87
N CYS A 15 6.14 -1.86 4.65
CA CYS A 15 5.18 -0.94 4.07
C CYS A 15 4.47 -1.59 2.89
N PHE A 16 3.18 -1.31 2.75
CA PHE A 16 2.35 -1.86 1.70
C PHE A 16 1.27 -0.88 1.25
N THR A 17 0.61 -1.22 0.16
CA THR A 17 -0.67 -0.63 -0.25
C THR A 17 -1.65 -1.76 -0.50
N GLN A 18 -2.95 -1.51 -0.34
CA GLN A 18 -3.96 -2.50 -0.74
C GLN A 18 -3.80 -2.80 -2.24
N ALA A 19 -4.01 -4.05 -2.63
CA ALA A 19 -3.97 -4.43 -4.05
C ALA A 19 -5.20 -3.88 -4.76
N LEU A 20 -5.25 -2.57 -5.01
CA LEU A 20 -6.23 -1.98 -5.91
C LEU A 20 -5.95 -2.52 -7.31
N GLU A 21 -6.90 -3.26 -7.87
CA GLU A 21 -6.90 -3.63 -9.29
C GLU A 21 -6.67 -2.35 -10.11
N PRO A 22 -5.83 -2.38 -11.16
CA PRO A 22 -5.61 -1.23 -12.03
C PRO A 22 -6.89 -0.93 -12.83
N GLY A 23 -7.83 -0.22 -12.20
CA GLY A 23 -9.09 0.26 -12.80
C GLY A 23 -9.30 1.76 -12.64
N ALA A 24 -8.40 2.47 -11.94
CA ALA A 24 -8.47 3.93 -11.85
C ALA A 24 -7.92 4.54 -13.14
N ARG A 25 -8.83 4.72 -14.12
CA ARG A 25 -8.71 5.56 -15.34
C ARG A 25 -7.28 5.94 -15.71
N ALA A 26 -6.70 5.20 -16.67
CA ALA A 26 -5.73 5.81 -17.56
C ALA A 26 -6.48 6.88 -18.38
N GLU A 27 -6.41 8.14 -17.97
CA GLU A 27 -6.79 9.23 -18.87
C GLU A 27 -5.70 9.37 -19.93
N ASP A 28 -6.05 8.93 -21.13
CA ASP A 28 -5.26 9.09 -22.35
C ASP A 28 -5.18 10.58 -22.66
N THR A 29 -4.05 11.20 -22.28
CA THR A 29 -3.75 12.58 -22.66
C THR A 29 -2.80 12.56 -23.84
N ALA A 30 -3.02 13.45 -24.82
CA ALA A 30 -2.34 13.51 -26.12
C ALA A 30 -0.80 13.69 -26.08
N GLY A 31 -0.16 13.64 -24.91
CA GLY A 31 1.28 13.74 -24.70
C GLY A 31 2.01 12.40 -24.50
N GLY A 32 1.34 11.26 -24.72
CA GLY A 32 1.93 9.94 -24.64
C GLY A 32 1.56 9.18 -23.36
N LEU A 33 1.73 7.85 -23.43
CA LEU A 33 1.35 6.88 -22.42
C LEU A 33 2.18 7.10 -21.13
N ARG A 34 1.79 8.06 -20.30
CA ARG A 34 2.27 8.12 -18.93
C ARG A 34 1.73 6.87 -18.25
N ARG A 35 2.58 5.87 -18.10
CA ARG A 35 2.43 4.81 -17.09
C ARG A 35 2.48 5.51 -15.73
N SER A 36 1.40 6.20 -15.38
CA SER A 36 1.13 6.66 -14.04
C SER A 36 0.97 5.38 -13.24
N ALA A 37 2.09 4.87 -12.73
CA ALA A 37 2.09 4.12 -11.50
C ALA A 37 1.04 4.82 -10.61
N PRO A 38 -0.05 4.15 -10.17
CA PRO A 38 -1.00 4.74 -9.24
C PRO A 38 -0.19 5.49 -8.20
N ILE A 39 -0.35 6.81 -8.20
CA ILE A 39 0.37 7.70 -7.30
C ILE A 39 -0.10 7.24 -5.93
N LEU A 40 0.83 6.67 -5.15
CA LEU A 40 0.52 6.25 -3.78
C LEU A 40 0.06 7.50 -3.04
N SER A 41 -1.19 7.54 -2.63
CA SER A 41 -1.69 8.60 -1.75
C SER A 41 -1.43 8.22 -0.29
N PRO A 42 -1.27 9.21 0.61
CA PRO A 42 -0.96 8.94 2.02
C PRO A 42 -1.98 8.02 2.71
N GLU A 43 -3.26 8.11 2.36
CA GLU A 43 -4.31 7.25 2.92
C GLU A 43 -4.22 5.78 2.44
N ASN A 44 -3.51 5.54 1.33
CA ASN A 44 -3.38 4.23 0.69
C ASN A 44 -2.03 3.55 0.94
N ALA A 45 -1.09 4.23 1.59
CA ALA A 45 0.23 3.69 1.96
C ALA A 45 0.23 3.35 3.44
N TRP A 46 0.45 2.08 3.79
CA TRP A 46 0.33 1.55 5.14
C TRP A 46 1.66 0.97 5.62
N LYS A 47 1.89 1.04 6.93
CA LYS A 47 3.03 0.44 7.63
C LYS A 47 2.53 -0.51 8.70
N VAL A 48 3.03 -1.75 8.68
CA VAL A 48 2.69 -2.77 9.68
C VAL A 48 3.23 -2.35 11.05
N LEU A 49 2.35 -2.29 12.04
CA LEU A 49 2.67 -2.00 13.43
C LEU A 49 2.75 -3.28 14.28
N SER A 50 1.80 -4.20 14.09
CA SER A 50 1.78 -5.51 14.77
C SER A 50 1.13 -6.57 13.89
N VAL A 51 1.49 -7.83 14.15
CA VAL A 51 0.90 -9.02 13.51
C VAL A 51 0.34 -9.88 14.64
N GLU A 52 -0.99 -9.99 14.71
CA GLU A 52 -1.73 -10.72 15.74
C GLU A 52 -2.56 -11.84 15.10
N GLU A 53 -3.04 -12.80 15.90
CA GLU A 53 -3.90 -13.89 15.40
C GLU A 53 -5.23 -13.35 14.82
N GLU A 54 -5.75 -12.27 15.41
CA GLU A 54 -6.99 -11.60 14.99
C GLU A 54 -6.81 -10.68 13.77
N GLY A 55 -5.57 -10.43 13.33
CA GLY A 55 -5.28 -9.59 12.16
C GLY A 55 -4.00 -8.77 12.28
N ILE A 56 -3.82 -7.84 11.35
CA ILE A 56 -2.62 -7.02 11.23
C ILE A 56 -2.98 -5.56 11.46
N LEU A 57 -2.41 -4.96 12.51
CA LEU A 57 -2.53 -3.54 12.75
C LEU A 57 -1.53 -2.80 11.87
N ALA A 58 -2.01 -1.83 11.12
CA ALA A 58 -1.16 -0.97 10.31
C ALA A 58 -1.58 0.50 10.45
N ARG A 59 -0.62 1.39 10.19
CA ARG A 59 -0.83 2.84 10.14
C ARG A 59 -0.59 3.35 8.74
N SER A 60 -1.54 4.09 8.20
CA SER A 60 -1.38 4.81 6.94
C SER A 60 -0.30 5.88 7.06
N ALA A 61 0.10 6.49 5.96
CA ALA A 61 1.02 7.62 5.99
C ALA A 61 0.33 8.91 6.51
N ASP A 62 -1.00 9.01 6.41
CA ASP A 62 -1.77 10.13 7.00
C ASP A 62 -2.00 10.01 8.51
N GLY A 63 -1.55 8.91 9.13
CA GLY A 63 -1.66 8.68 10.58
C GLY A 63 -2.87 7.85 11.01
N THR A 64 -3.78 7.51 10.10
CA THR A 64 -4.91 6.60 10.37
C THR A 64 -4.42 5.19 10.73
N GLU A 65 -4.94 4.63 11.81
CA GLU A 65 -4.69 3.23 12.17
C GLU A 65 -5.87 2.34 11.78
N ARG A 66 -5.57 1.15 11.26
CA ARG A 66 -6.58 0.19 10.87
C ARG A 66 -6.06 -1.23 11.06
N ARG A 67 -6.95 -2.13 11.49
CA ARG A 67 -6.72 -3.58 11.43
C ARG A 67 -7.20 -4.14 10.09
N PHE A 68 -6.34 -4.95 9.50
CA PHE A 68 -6.57 -5.67 8.25
C PHE A 68 -6.61 -7.17 8.53
N ALA A 69 -7.32 -7.92 7.69
CA ALA A 69 -7.28 -9.36 7.77
C ALA A 69 -5.96 -9.88 7.18
N GLY A 70 -5.32 -10.86 7.82
CA GLY A 70 -4.01 -11.37 7.37
C GLY A 70 -4.04 -12.04 5.98
N ASN A 71 -5.22 -12.44 5.51
CA ASN A 71 -5.43 -13.01 4.18
C ASN A 71 -5.66 -11.97 3.07
N GLU A 72 -5.63 -10.67 3.38
CA GLU A 72 -5.73 -9.62 2.35
C GLU A 72 -4.50 -9.62 1.44
N GLU A 73 -4.73 -9.53 0.13
CA GLU A 73 -3.66 -9.34 -0.84
C GLU A 73 -3.26 -7.87 -0.90
N VAL A 74 -1.97 -7.62 -0.72
CA VAL A 74 -1.37 -6.29 -0.69
C VAL A 74 -0.19 -6.23 -1.64
N VAL A 75 0.22 -5.02 -2.01
CA VAL A 75 1.44 -4.78 -2.76
C VAL A 75 2.46 -4.18 -1.81
N GLU A 76 3.58 -4.87 -1.61
CA GLU A 76 4.68 -4.35 -0.83
C GLU A 76 5.30 -3.12 -1.54
N ILE A 77 5.56 -2.07 -0.77
CA ILE A 77 6.18 -0.83 -1.26
C ILE A 77 7.48 -0.54 -0.50
N PRO A 78 8.46 0.14 -1.12
CA PRO A 78 9.65 0.59 -0.42
C PRO A 78 9.29 1.54 0.72
N ARG A 79 9.97 1.39 1.86
CA ARG A 79 9.82 2.28 3.02
C ARG A 79 10.08 3.74 2.68
N GLU A 80 11.06 4.02 1.82
CA GLU A 80 11.35 5.39 1.34
C GLU A 80 10.15 6.03 0.63
N GLY A 81 9.29 5.23 0.01
CA GLY A 81 8.04 5.70 -0.61
C GLY A 81 7.01 6.10 0.45
N TYR A 82 6.87 5.28 1.49
CA TYR A 82 6.00 5.57 2.64
C TYR A 82 6.47 6.81 3.40
N ASP A 83 7.76 6.90 3.74
CA ASP A 83 8.34 7.99 4.53
C ASP A 83 8.23 9.36 3.80
N LYS A 84 8.18 9.36 2.46
CA LYS A 84 7.91 10.58 1.68
C LYS A 84 6.46 11.07 1.79
N LEU A 85 5.52 10.16 2.04
CA LEU A 85 4.09 10.45 2.18
C LEU A 85 3.70 10.81 3.61
N ALA A 86 4.41 10.29 4.61
CA ALA A 86 4.10 10.47 6.03
C ALA A 86 4.58 11.82 6.61
N ARG A 87 4.63 12.87 5.78
CA ARG A 87 5.16 14.21 6.13
C ARG A 87 4.14 15.08 6.85
#